data_AF-A0AAV5K0M4-F1
#
_entry.id   AF-A0AAV5K0M4-F1
#
_cell.length_a   1.000
_cell.length_b   1.000
_cell.length_c   1.000
_cell.angle_alpha   90.00
_cell.angle_beta   90.00
_cell.angle_gamma   90.00
#
_symmetry.space_group_name_H-M   'P 1'
#
loop_
_entity.id
_entity.type
_entity.pdbx_description
1 polymer ?
#
loop_
_entity_poly.entity_id
_entity_poly.type
_entity_poly.pdbx_seq_one_letter_code
_entity_poly.pdbx_strand_id
1 'polypeptide(L)'
;MWRLKIAEGGNPWLRTLNNHVGRQVWEFDPELGSPDEKMEIEKARLDFSNNRFEKKHSADLLMRIQFARENPVAEVLPQVKVKDAEDITEEMVTRTLRRAINFYSSIQAHDGHWPGDYGGPMFLMPGLVITLYVTGALNAVLSEEHIKEICRYLYNHQNRDGGWRLHIEGHSTMFGSVLSYVTLRLLGEEANAGQGAMERGRNWILSHGSATAITSWGKMWLSVLGVFEWSGNNPLPPEIWLLPYMLPIHPGRMWCHCRMVYLPMSYLYGKRFAGPITPTILSLRKELYNVPYHEIDWNEARNLCAKEDLYYPHPLVQDILWGTLHKAVEPVLMHWPGKKLREKALSTVMEHIHYEDENTRYICIGPVNKVLNMLCCWIEDPNSEAFKLHLPRIHDYLWLAEDGMKMQGYNGSQLWDTAFAVQAIISANLIEEYGPVLKKAHTYIKNTQVLDNCPGDLSVWYRHISKGAWPFSTADHGWPISDCTAEGLKAVLLLSKLPSETVGEPLDVKRLYDAVNVILSLQNADGGFATYELTRSYPWLELVNPAETFGDIVIDYPYVECTSAAIQALTSFRKLYPGHRQQEIDICIKKAANFIERMQASDGSWFAPNYPLRIQY
;
A
#
# COMPACT_ATOMS: atom_id res chain seq x y z
N MET A 1 21.29 6.67 -16.70
CA MET A 1 19.91 6.22 -16.99
C MET A 1 19.42 5.39 -15.82
N TRP A 2 18.13 5.40 -15.54
CA TRP A 2 17.52 4.52 -14.56
C TRP A 2 17.33 3.11 -15.13
N ARG A 3 17.68 2.09 -14.35
CA ARG A 3 17.51 0.67 -14.69
C ARG A 3 16.59 0.01 -13.67
N LEU A 4 15.64 -0.79 -14.15
CA LEU A 4 14.81 -1.64 -13.29
C LEU A 4 15.56 -2.95 -13.01
N LYS A 5 15.83 -3.23 -11.74
CA LYS A 5 16.40 -4.50 -11.27
C LYS A 5 15.27 -5.41 -10.78
N ILE A 6 15.30 -6.66 -11.23
CA ILE A 6 14.33 -7.69 -10.87
C ILE A 6 15.04 -8.87 -10.23
N ALA A 7 14.47 -9.41 -9.14
CA ALA A 7 14.97 -10.59 -8.44
C ALA A 7 16.44 -10.50 -7.96
N GLU A 8 16.92 -9.28 -7.75
CA GLU A 8 18.27 -9.00 -7.29
C GLU A 8 18.30 -8.54 -5.82
N GLY A 9 19.31 -9.02 -5.10
CA GLY A 9 19.70 -8.55 -3.78
C GLY A 9 21.18 -8.85 -3.50
N GLY A 10 21.91 -7.85 -3.00
CA GLY A 10 23.34 -7.96 -2.69
C GLY A 10 23.74 -7.21 -1.42
N ASN A 11 22.75 -6.79 -0.62
CA ASN A 11 22.97 -6.04 0.60
C ASN A 11 22.90 -7.00 1.80
N PRO A 12 23.90 -7.02 2.71
CA PRO A 12 23.89 -7.90 3.89
C PRO A 12 22.70 -7.63 4.83
N TRP A 13 22.08 -6.46 4.74
CA TRP A 13 20.89 -6.06 5.50
C TRP A 13 19.57 -6.38 4.80
N LEU A 14 19.59 -7.13 3.70
CA LEU A 14 18.40 -7.51 2.95
C LEU A 14 18.11 -9.01 3.15
N ARG A 15 17.17 -9.34 4.03
CA ARG A 15 16.74 -10.72 4.31
C ARG A 15 15.65 -11.16 3.34
N THR A 16 15.64 -12.41 2.88
CA THR A 16 14.60 -12.92 1.96
C THR A 16 14.27 -14.40 2.20
N LEU A 17 13.04 -14.80 1.87
CA LEU A 17 12.58 -16.19 1.93
C LEU A 17 12.76 -16.95 0.61
N ASN A 18 12.90 -16.24 -0.51
CA ASN A 18 12.82 -16.84 -1.84
C ASN A 18 13.89 -16.31 -2.82
N ASN A 19 15.06 -15.91 -2.30
CA ASN A 19 16.15 -15.32 -3.09
C ASN A 19 15.70 -14.08 -3.88
N HIS A 20 14.90 -13.22 -3.26
CA HIS A 20 14.39 -11.95 -3.81
C HIS A 20 13.45 -12.07 -5.03
N VAL A 21 12.97 -13.26 -5.39
CA VAL A 21 11.98 -13.42 -6.47
C VAL A 21 10.76 -12.51 -6.23
N GLY A 22 10.42 -11.71 -7.24
CA GLY A 22 9.37 -10.67 -7.21
C GLY A 22 9.82 -9.30 -6.74
N ARG A 23 11.05 -9.15 -6.24
CA ARG A 23 11.59 -7.84 -5.86
C ARG A 23 11.87 -7.02 -7.11
N GLN A 24 11.36 -5.78 -7.13
CA GLN A 24 11.50 -4.82 -8.21
C GLN A 24 12.02 -3.49 -7.65
N VAL A 25 13.18 -3.01 -8.11
CA VAL A 25 13.75 -1.74 -7.64
C VAL A 25 14.43 -0.97 -8.76
N TRP A 26 14.34 0.36 -8.69
CA TRP A 26 14.99 1.25 -9.64
C TRP A 26 16.36 1.70 -9.13
N GLU A 27 17.38 1.60 -9.97
CA GLU A 27 18.73 2.07 -9.71
C GLU A 27 19.18 3.04 -10.81
N PHE A 28 19.83 4.13 -10.43
CA PHE A 28 20.42 5.05 -11.40
C PHE A 28 21.87 4.69 -11.68
N ASP A 29 22.23 4.58 -12.95
CA ASP A 29 23.61 4.40 -13.41
C ASP A 29 23.93 5.44 -14.51
N PRO A 30 24.86 6.38 -14.29
CA PRO A 30 25.18 7.41 -15.28
C PRO A 30 25.74 6.84 -16.61
N GLU A 31 26.39 5.69 -16.57
CA GLU A 31 27.05 5.04 -17.71
C GLU A 31 26.06 4.25 -18.58
N LEU A 32 24.86 3.95 -18.07
CA LEU A 32 23.82 3.26 -18.83
C LEU A 32 23.01 4.19 -19.75
N GLY A 33 22.52 3.61 -20.84
CA GLY A 33 21.60 4.21 -21.81
C GLY A 33 22.30 4.84 -23.01
N SER A 34 21.87 4.45 -24.22
CA SER A 34 22.29 5.10 -25.46
C SER A 34 21.77 6.55 -25.53
N PRO A 35 22.34 7.40 -26.40
CA PRO A 35 21.80 8.74 -26.63
C PRO A 35 20.32 8.75 -27.04
N ASP A 36 19.91 7.79 -27.88
CA ASP A 36 18.53 7.66 -28.35
C ASP A 36 17.58 7.26 -27.22
N GLU A 37 17.99 6.35 -26.34
CA GLU A 37 17.18 5.94 -25.18
C GLU A 37 17.00 7.08 -24.19
N LYS A 38 18.08 7.81 -23.92
CA LYS A 38 18.03 8.99 -23.05
C LYS A 38 17.08 10.05 -23.64
N MET A 39 17.13 10.25 -24.96
CA MET A 39 16.21 11.16 -25.65
C MET A 39 14.75 10.68 -25.60
N GLU A 40 14.50 9.39 -25.78
CA GLU A 40 13.15 8.81 -25.68
C GLU A 40 12.55 8.96 -24.28
N ILE A 41 13.36 8.73 -23.24
CA ILE A 41 12.96 8.93 -21.83
C ILE A 41 12.63 10.40 -21.55
N GLU A 42 13.47 11.34 -22.00
CA GLU A 42 13.20 12.77 -21.81
C GLU A 42 11.96 13.21 -22.59
N LYS A 43 11.73 12.66 -23.78
CA LYS A 43 10.50 12.90 -24.54
C LYS A 43 9.27 12.41 -23.76
N ALA A 44 9.30 11.19 -23.22
CA ALA A 44 8.19 10.65 -22.42
C ALA A 44 7.86 11.54 -21.20
N ARG A 45 8.89 12.04 -20.52
CA ARG A 45 8.77 12.96 -19.38
C ARG A 45 8.16 14.30 -19.76
N LEU A 46 8.62 14.88 -20.87
CA LEU A 46 8.11 16.15 -21.39
C LEU A 46 6.65 15.99 -21.87
N ASP A 47 6.35 14.90 -22.58
CA ASP A 47 5.00 14.58 -23.04
C ASP A 47 4.04 14.42 -21.86
N PHE A 48 4.46 13.74 -20.78
CA PHE A 48 3.65 13.68 -19.56
C PHE A 48 3.44 15.08 -18.97
N SER A 49 4.53 15.83 -18.75
CA SER A 49 4.48 17.15 -18.11
C SER A 49 3.59 18.15 -18.86
N ASN A 50 3.60 18.11 -20.19
CA ASN A 50 2.76 18.95 -21.03
C ASN A 50 1.27 18.57 -20.96
N ASN A 51 0.96 17.29 -20.71
CA ASN A 51 -0.40 16.75 -20.70
C ASN A 51 -0.92 16.41 -19.29
N ARG A 52 -0.18 16.73 -18.23
CA ARG A 52 -0.41 16.31 -16.84
C ARG A 52 -1.79 16.65 -16.25
N PHE A 53 -2.51 17.60 -16.85
CA PHE A 53 -3.85 17.99 -16.43
C PHE A 53 -4.97 17.20 -17.14
N GLU A 54 -4.65 16.55 -18.25
CA GLU A 54 -5.55 15.67 -19.02
C GLU A 54 -5.25 14.21 -18.75
N LYS A 55 -3.96 13.87 -18.60
CA LYS A 55 -3.44 12.55 -18.30
C LYS A 55 -2.81 12.57 -16.92
N LYS A 56 -3.49 11.96 -15.95
CA LYS A 56 -3.03 11.91 -14.55
C LYS A 56 -2.36 10.60 -14.16
N HIS A 57 -2.45 9.57 -15.01
CA HIS A 57 -1.81 8.27 -14.81
C HIS A 57 -0.60 8.11 -15.73
N SER A 58 0.48 7.57 -15.19
CA SER A 58 1.62 7.04 -15.93
C SER A 58 1.24 5.78 -16.71
N ALA A 59 2.06 5.43 -17.69
CA ALA A 59 1.94 4.24 -18.53
C ALA A 59 3.20 3.35 -18.45
N ASP A 60 4.02 3.51 -17.42
CA ASP A 60 5.27 2.77 -17.21
C ASP A 60 6.23 2.82 -18.41
N LEU A 61 6.31 3.97 -19.08
CA LEU A 61 7.05 4.07 -20.34
C LEU A 61 8.54 3.75 -20.17
N LEU A 62 9.14 4.16 -19.05
CA LEU A 62 10.56 3.89 -18.76
C LEU A 62 10.87 2.40 -18.61
N MET A 63 9.96 1.63 -17.98
CA MET A 63 10.07 0.18 -17.89
C MET A 63 9.85 -0.47 -19.25
N ARG A 64 8.82 -0.03 -19.98
CA ARG A 64 8.46 -0.59 -21.29
C ARG A 64 9.57 -0.40 -22.33
N ILE A 65 10.27 0.74 -22.31
CA ILE A 65 11.44 0.98 -23.18
C ILE A 65 12.53 -0.07 -22.94
N GLN A 66 12.84 -0.36 -21.67
CA GLN A 66 13.83 -1.38 -21.31
C GLN A 66 13.37 -2.78 -21.72
N PHE A 67 12.13 -3.15 -21.39
CA PHE A 67 11.61 -4.49 -21.64
C PHE A 67 11.37 -4.76 -23.12
N ALA A 68 11.07 -3.73 -23.94
CA ALA A 68 10.98 -3.88 -25.39
C ALA A 68 12.30 -4.35 -26.01
N ARG A 69 13.45 -4.04 -25.37
CA ARG A 69 14.77 -4.52 -25.80
C ARG A 69 15.07 -5.93 -25.28
N GLU A 70 14.74 -6.20 -24.02
CA GLU A 70 15.02 -7.49 -23.36
C GLU A 70 14.11 -8.61 -23.89
N ASN A 71 12.86 -8.27 -24.22
CA ASN A 71 11.81 -9.18 -24.66
C ASN A 71 11.20 -8.66 -25.99
N PRO A 72 11.93 -8.71 -27.11
CA PRO A 72 11.41 -8.22 -28.38
C PRO A 72 10.16 -9.00 -28.80
N VAL A 73 9.08 -8.28 -29.13
CA VAL A 73 7.85 -8.89 -29.64
C VAL A 73 8.16 -9.57 -30.97
N ALA A 74 7.96 -10.89 -31.04
CA ALA A 74 8.30 -11.69 -32.22
C ALA A 74 7.52 -11.27 -33.48
N GLU A 75 6.26 -10.82 -33.32
CA GLU A 75 5.40 -10.42 -34.43
C GLU A 75 4.47 -9.26 -34.04
N VAL A 76 4.57 -8.14 -34.78
CA VAL A 76 3.65 -7.01 -34.67
C VAL A 76 2.45 -7.25 -35.58
N LEU A 77 1.40 -7.85 -35.03
CA LEU A 77 0.17 -8.12 -35.77
C LEU A 77 -0.58 -6.81 -36.10
N PRO A 78 -1.16 -6.68 -37.31
CA PRO A 78 -1.82 -5.46 -37.76
C PRO A 78 -3.04 -5.13 -36.90
N GLN A 79 -3.31 -3.83 -36.73
CA GLN A 79 -4.48 -3.39 -36.00
C GLN A 79 -5.77 -3.86 -36.67
N VAL A 80 -6.63 -4.52 -35.88
CA VAL A 80 -7.97 -4.89 -36.30
C VAL A 80 -8.84 -3.64 -36.29
N LYS A 81 -9.47 -3.31 -37.42
CA LYS A 81 -10.43 -2.22 -37.53
C LYS A 81 -11.84 -2.80 -37.53
N VAL A 82 -12.63 -2.42 -36.53
CA VAL A 82 -14.06 -2.76 -36.42
C VAL A 82 -14.84 -1.48 -36.73
N LYS A 83 -15.85 -1.55 -37.61
CA LYS A 83 -16.73 -0.41 -37.88
C LYS A 83 -17.99 -0.49 -37.03
N ASP A 84 -18.70 -1.61 -37.10
CA ASP A 84 -19.91 -1.87 -36.34
C ASP A 84 -19.78 -3.16 -35.52
N ALA A 85 -20.57 -3.28 -34.44
CA ALA A 85 -20.52 -4.46 -33.56
C ALA A 85 -20.91 -5.76 -34.29
N GLU A 86 -21.70 -5.66 -35.35
CA GLU A 86 -22.14 -6.77 -36.21
C GLU A 86 -21.00 -7.34 -37.07
N ASP A 87 -19.93 -6.57 -37.31
CA ASP A 87 -18.76 -7.00 -38.09
C ASP A 87 -17.76 -7.85 -37.27
N ILE A 88 -18.00 -8.04 -35.97
CA ILE A 88 -17.06 -8.72 -35.07
C ILE A 88 -17.08 -10.22 -35.35
N THR A 89 -15.98 -10.73 -35.91
CA THR A 89 -15.77 -12.17 -36.12
C THR A 89 -14.86 -12.77 -35.04
N GLU A 90 -14.94 -14.10 -34.87
CA GLU A 90 -14.05 -14.85 -33.98
C GLU A 90 -12.56 -14.65 -34.34
N GLU A 91 -12.24 -14.59 -35.63
CA GLU A 91 -10.88 -14.30 -36.12
C GLU A 91 -10.42 -12.91 -35.69
N MET A 92 -11.29 -11.91 -35.76
CA MET A 92 -10.98 -10.54 -35.35
C MET A 92 -10.73 -10.44 -33.84
N VAL A 93 -11.54 -11.13 -33.03
CA VAL A 93 -11.33 -11.24 -31.58
C VAL A 93 -10.01 -11.96 -31.30
N THR A 94 -9.78 -13.13 -31.91
CA THR A 94 -8.57 -13.93 -31.72
C THR A 94 -7.30 -13.15 -32.08
N ARG A 95 -7.29 -12.46 -33.22
CA ARG A 95 -6.16 -11.60 -33.62
C ARG A 95 -5.94 -10.43 -32.67
N THR A 96 -7.01 -9.88 -32.11
CA THR A 96 -6.92 -8.81 -31.10
C THR A 96 -6.36 -9.35 -29.78
N LEU A 97 -6.79 -10.54 -29.34
CA LEU A 97 -6.25 -11.22 -28.17
C LEU A 97 -4.76 -11.54 -28.35
N ARG A 98 -4.35 -12.10 -29.50
CA ARG A 98 -2.93 -12.33 -29.80
C ARG A 98 -2.10 -11.04 -29.72
N ARG A 99 -2.62 -9.92 -30.24
CA ARG A 99 -1.95 -8.60 -30.12
C ARG A 99 -1.77 -8.19 -28.66
N ALA A 100 -2.83 -8.31 -27.87
CA ALA A 100 -2.80 -7.96 -26.46
C ALA A 100 -1.82 -8.85 -25.68
N ILE A 101 -1.87 -10.16 -25.88
CA ILE A 101 -1.03 -11.12 -25.16
C ILE A 101 0.42 -11.04 -25.64
N ASN A 102 0.70 -10.81 -26.93
CA ASN A 102 2.06 -10.56 -27.42
C ASN A 102 2.70 -9.36 -26.72
N PHE A 103 1.97 -8.24 -26.64
CA PHE A 103 2.43 -7.06 -25.91
C PHE A 103 2.59 -7.34 -24.42
N TYR A 104 1.57 -7.94 -23.79
CA TYR A 104 1.59 -8.21 -22.35
C TYR A 104 2.70 -9.20 -21.97
N SER A 105 3.02 -10.16 -22.83
CA SER A 105 4.12 -11.10 -22.65
C SER A 105 5.49 -10.42 -22.74
N SER A 106 5.64 -9.39 -23.58
CA SER A 106 6.91 -8.64 -23.66
C SER A 106 7.22 -7.83 -22.40
N ILE A 107 6.21 -7.53 -21.57
CA ILE A 107 6.41 -6.82 -20.32
C ILE A 107 6.54 -7.76 -19.10
N GLN A 108 6.63 -9.08 -19.32
CA GLN A 108 6.90 -10.05 -18.24
C GLN A 108 8.38 -10.01 -17.83
N ALA A 109 8.64 -9.95 -16.53
CA ALA A 109 10.00 -10.02 -16.02
C ALA A 109 10.58 -11.44 -16.07
N HIS A 110 11.90 -11.56 -15.96
CA HIS A 110 12.62 -12.82 -16.15
C HIS A 110 12.33 -13.87 -15.05
N ASP A 111 11.98 -13.45 -13.84
CA ASP A 111 11.57 -14.32 -12.73
C ASP A 111 10.08 -14.73 -12.80
N GLY A 112 9.35 -14.18 -13.79
CA GLY A 112 8.02 -14.63 -14.21
C GLY A 112 6.83 -13.78 -13.77
N HIS A 113 7.05 -12.73 -12.97
CA HIS A 113 5.98 -11.78 -12.62
C HIS A 113 5.87 -10.62 -13.62
N TRP A 114 4.81 -9.82 -13.45
CA TRP A 114 4.62 -8.57 -14.16
C TRP A 114 4.86 -7.38 -13.23
N PRO A 115 5.98 -6.65 -13.39
CA PRO A 115 6.23 -5.43 -12.63
C PRO A 115 5.38 -4.27 -13.16
N GLY A 116 5.07 -3.31 -12.30
CA GLY A 116 4.22 -2.17 -12.67
C GLY A 116 4.05 -1.11 -11.59
N ASP A 117 3.57 0.06 -12.03
CA ASP A 117 3.17 1.16 -11.17
C ASP A 117 1.99 0.76 -10.28
N TYR A 118 2.15 0.99 -8.99
CA TYR A 118 1.12 0.80 -7.95
C TYR A 118 1.07 2.03 -7.04
N GLY A 119 1.30 3.21 -7.60
CA GLY A 119 1.15 4.50 -6.94
C GLY A 119 -0.30 4.97 -6.93
N GLY A 120 -0.49 6.28 -6.77
CA GLY A 120 -1.82 6.90 -6.74
C GLY A 120 -2.03 7.74 -5.49
N PRO A 121 -1.89 7.19 -4.28
CA PRO A 121 -1.95 7.97 -3.05
C PRO A 121 -0.77 8.94 -2.92
N MET A 122 -1.06 10.21 -2.65
CA MET A 122 -0.05 11.29 -2.59
C MET A 122 0.53 11.51 -1.18
N PHE A 123 -0.03 10.87 -0.15
CA PHE A 123 0.37 11.03 1.25
C PHE A 123 1.46 10.03 1.70
N LEU A 124 1.93 9.15 0.80
CA LEU A 124 2.91 8.11 1.12
C LEU A 124 4.35 8.64 1.16
N MET A 125 4.79 9.26 0.05
CA MET A 125 6.12 9.84 -0.09
C MET A 125 6.46 10.87 1.01
N PRO A 126 5.53 11.75 1.44
CA PRO A 126 5.82 12.69 2.52
C PRO A 126 6.26 12.05 3.83
N GLY A 127 5.61 10.96 4.26
CA GLY A 127 5.99 10.26 5.48
C GLY A 127 7.42 9.71 5.41
N LEU A 128 7.79 9.14 4.25
CA LEU A 128 9.14 8.65 3.99
C LEU A 128 10.18 9.77 4.07
N VAL A 129 9.95 10.88 3.37
CA VAL A 129 10.91 12.02 3.35
C VAL A 129 11.03 12.67 4.72
N ILE A 130 9.91 12.86 5.44
CA ILE A 130 9.93 13.37 6.82
C ILE A 130 10.78 12.45 7.71
N THR A 131 10.55 11.15 7.63
CA THR A 131 11.30 10.17 8.44
C THR A 131 12.79 10.21 8.11
N LEU A 132 13.16 10.14 6.83
CA LEU A 132 14.55 10.19 6.40
C LEU A 132 15.26 11.50 6.78
N TYR A 133 14.53 12.62 6.75
CA TYR A 133 15.04 13.91 7.21
C TYR A 133 15.31 13.91 8.72
N VAL A 134 14.34 13.43 9.51
CA VAL A 134 14.44 13.35 10.98
C VAL A 134 15.56 12.41 11.43
N THR A 135 15.72 11.27 10.77
CA THR A 135 16.76 10.28 11.12
C THR A 135 18.15 10.66 10.59
N GLY A 136 18.26 11.71 9.78
CA GLY A 136 19.49 12.10 9.09
C GLY A 136 19.93 11.13 7.98
N ALA A 137 19.05 10.21 7.56
CA ALA A 137 19.34 9.18 6.57
C ALA A 137 19.01 9.60 5.12
N LEU A 138 18.46 10.80 4.91
CA LEU A 138 18.01 11.28 3.60
C LEU A 138 19.04 11.09 2.49
N ASN A 139 20.25 11.64 2.65
CA ASN A 139 21.30 11.56 1.63
C ASN A 139 21.99 10.19 1.56
N ALA A 140 21.80 9.34 2.57
CA ALA A 140 22.31 7.96 2.57
C ALA A 140 21.40 7.02 1.77
N VAL A 141 20.10 7.34 1.67
CA VAL A 141 19.09 6.52 1.00
C VAL A 141 18.70 7.08 -0.37
N LEU A 142 18.50 8.40 -0.47
CA LEU A 142 18.07 9.06 -1.69
C LEU A 142 19.27 9.80 -2.32
N SER A 143 19.68 9.35 -3.51
CA SER A 143 20.65 10.09 -4.32
C SER A 143 20.03 11.36 -4.91
N GLU A 144 20.85 12.26 -5.44
CA GLU A 144 20.37 13.46 -6.15
C GLU A 144 19.38 13.12 -7.27
N GLU A 145 19.58 12.00 -7.96
CA GLU A 145 18.66 11.54 -9.00
C GLU A 145 17.31 11.10 -8.43
N HIS A 146 17.29 10.40 -7.28
CA HIS A 146 16.02 10.09 -6.60
C HIS A 146 15.28 11.38 -6.24
N ILE A 147 15.99 12.37 -5.68
CA ILE A 147 15.41 13.66 -5.29
C ILE A 147 14.80 14.36 -6.52
N LYS A 148 15.52 14.43 -7.64
CA LYS A 148 15.02 15.02 -8.90
C LYS A 148 13.72 14.35 -9.38
N GLU A 149 13.66 13.03 -9.34
CA GLU A 149 12.49 12.27 -9.78
C GLU A 149 11.30 12.43 -8.83
N ILE A 150 11.54 12.48 -7.52
CA ILE A 150 10.48 12.73 -6.52
C ILE A 150 9.93 14.15 -6.67
N CYS A 151 10.80 15.16 -6.83
CA CYS A 151 10.37 16.52 -7.11
C CYS A 151 9.56 16.60 -8.42
N ARG A 152 10.00 15.89 -9.48
CA ARG A 152 9.26 15.81 -10.75
C ARG A 152 7.85 15.28 -10.55
N TYR A 153 7.70 14.18 -9.80
CA TYR A 153 6.39 13.59 -9.49
C TYR A 153 5.49 14.60 -8.78
N LEU A 154 5.97 15.22 -7.69
CA LEU A 154 5.18 16.19 -6.95
C LEU A 154 4.79 17.39 -7.82
N TYR A 155 5.71 17.92 -8.62
CA TYR A 155 5.38 19.03 -9.53
C TYR A 155 4.36 18.64 -10.58
N ASN A 156 4.48 17.43 -11.16
CA ASN A 156 3.55 16.92 -12.16
C ASN A 156 2.13 16.71 -11.62
N HIS A 157 1.98 16.40 -10.33
CA HIS A 157 0.68 16.22 -9.70
C HIS A 157 0.17 17.43 -8.91
N GLN A 158 0.80 18.61 -9.02
CA GLN A 158 0.20 19.86 -8.55
C GLN A 158 -1.02 20.22 -9.40
N ASN A 159 -2.15 20.52 -8.75
CA ASN A 159 -3.37 20.93 -9.42
C ASN A 159 -3.28 22.37 -9.99
N ARG A 160 -4.21 22.73 -10.88
CA ARG A 160 -4.24 24.05 -11.53
C ARG A 160 -4.42 25.21 -10.54
N ASP A 161 -5.07 24.95 -9.41
CA ASP A 161 -5.30 25.92 -8.33
C ASP A 161 -4.06 26.12 -7.43
N GLY A 162 -2.99 25.34 -7.65
CA GLY A 162 -1.75 25.40 -6.88
C GLY A 162 -1.65 24.40 -5.73
N GLY A 163 -2.75 23.77 -5.32
CA GLY A 163 -2.74 22.76 -4.26
C GLY A 163 -2.32 21.38 -4.76
N TRP A 164 -2.27 20.43 -3.83
CA TRP A 164 -2.10 19.00 -4.08
C TRP A 164 -3.24 18.19 -3.49
N ARG A 165 -3.46 17.06 -4.14
CA ARG A 165 -4.56 16.13 -3.95
C ARG A 165 -4.19 14.97 -3.03
N LEU A 166 -5.19 14.31 -2.47
CA LEU A 166 -5.01 13.11 -1.62
C LEU A 166 -4.55 11.89 -2.44
N HIS A 167 -5.04 11.79 -3.67
CA HIS A 167 -4.62 10.83 -4.69
C HIS A 167 -4.57 11.52 -6.05
N ILE A 168 -3.84 10.98 -7.02
CA ILE A 168 -3.56 11.60 -8.34
C ILE A 168 -4.79 12.03 -9.15
N GLU A 169 -6.00 11.54 -8.82
CA GLU A 169 -7.24 11.92 -9.49
C GLU A 169 -8.03 13.02 -8.78
N GLY A 170 -7.79 13.25 -7.48
CA GLY A 170 -8.63 14.10 -6.63
C GLY A 170 -8.40 15.62 -6.80
N HIS A 171 -9.25 16.40 -6.13
CA HIS A 171 -9.09 17.84 -5.94
C HIS A 171 -8.01 18.17 -4.90
N SER A 172 -7.64 19.44 -4.80
CA SER A 172 -6.67 19.91 -3.81
C SER A 172 -7.23 19.82 -2.40
N THR A 173 -6.40 19.35 -1.48
CA THR A 173 -6.74 19.09 -0.07
C THR A 173 -5.68 19.70 0.83
N MET A 174 -6.02 20.04 2.08
CA MET A 174 -5.04 20.52 3.05
C MET A 174 -4.00 19.45 3.35
N PHE A 175 -4.44 18.20 3.49
CA PHE A 175 -3.54 17.08 3.75
C PHE A 175 -2.54 16.86 2.60
N GLY A 176 -3.02 16.80 1.36
CA GLY A 176 -2.16 16.66 0.18
C GLY A 176 -1.23 17.85 -0.02
N SER A 177 -1.76 19.08 0.11
CA SER A 177 -1.01 20.32 -0.17
C SER A 177 0.11 20.57 0.84
N VAL A 178 -0.20 20.51 2.14
CA VAL A 178 0.81 20.77 3.17
C VAL A 178 1.90 19.71 3.13
N LEU A 179 1.55 18.43 3.04
CA LEU A 179 2.55 17.38 3.00
C LEU A 179 3.42 17.43 1.74
N SER A 180 2.84 17.71 0.57
CA SER A 180 3.62 17.86 -0.67
C SER A 180 4.55 19.08 -0.61
N TYR A 181 4.07 20.22 -0.10
CA TYR A 181 4.89 21.42 0.10
C TYR A 181 6.06 21.16 1.06
N VAL A 182 5.78 20.57 2.22
CA VAL A 182 6.79 20.20 3.22
C VAL A 182 7.81 19.24 2.59
N THR A 183 7.36 18.22 1.86
CA THR A 183 8.26 17.27 1.18
C THR A 183 9.22 17.99 0.24
N LEU A 184 8.73 18.88 -0.62
CA LEU A 184 9.58 19.66 -1.52
C LEU A 184 10.60 20.52 -0.75
N ARG A 185 10.19 21.18 0.34
CA ARG A 185 11.12 21.97 1.19
C ARG A 185 12.21 21.10 1.84
N LEU A 186 11.86 19.90 2.31
CA LEU A 186 12.82 18.96 2.91
C LEU A 186 13.79 18.37 1.87
N LEU A 187 13.37 18.28 0.62
CA LEU A 187 14.18 17.87 -0.53
C LEU A 187 15.06 19.01 -1.10
N GLY A 188 14.99 20.21 -0.53
CA GLY A 188 15.85 21.34 -0.88
C GLY A 188 15.24 22.36 -1.85
N GLU A 189 13.98 22.22 -2.24
CA GLU A 189 13.31 23.24 -3.06
C GLU A 189 13.08 24.51 -2.26
N GLU A 190 13.40 25.67 -2.84
CA GLU A 190 13.17 26.97 -2.21
C GLU A 190 11.70 27.39 -2.20
N ALA A 191 11.35 28.32 -1.31
CA ALA A 191 9.97 28.76 -1.10
C ALA A 191 9.32 29.45 -2.33
N ASN A 192 10.11 29.78 -3.35
CA ASN A 192 9.73 30.36 -4.65
C ASN A 192 10.12 29.47 -5.86
N ALA A 193 10.53 28.22 -5.62
CA ALA A 193 10.99 27.29 -6.66
C ALA A 193 9.86 26.71 -7.53
N GLY A 194 10.24 25.82 -8.45
CA GLY A 194 9.30 25.13 -9.35
C GLY A 194 8.54 26.06 -10.29
N GLN A 195 9.18 27.14 -10.76
CA GLN A 195 8.55 28.17 -11.62
C GLN A 195 7.26 28.74 -10.97
N GLY A 196 7.36 29.08 -9.68
CA GLY A 196 6.24 29.61 -8.89
C GLY A 196 5.28 28.55 -8.35
N ALA A 197 5.52 27.25 -8.59
CA ALA A 197 4.72 26.17 -8.03
C ALA A 197 4.70 26.21 -6.49
N MET A 198 5.85 26.42 -5.86
CA MET A 198 5.95 26.49 -4.39
C MET A 198 5.17 27.68 -3.82
N GLU A 199 5.24 28.84 -4.48
CA GLU A 199 4.48 30.01 -4.05
C GLU A 199 2.98 29.80 -4.17
N ARG A 200 2.49 29.25 -5.30
CA ARG A 200 1.06 28.92 -5.47
C ARG A 200 0.59 27.92 -4.42
N GLY A 201 1.40 26.90 -4.14
CA GLY A 201 1.15 25.91 -3.10
C GLY A 201 1.00 26.51 -1.72
N ARG A 202 1.96 27.36 -1.32
CA ARG A 202 1.89 28.08 -0.04
C ARG A 202 0.67 28.99 0.03
N ASN A 203 0.40 29.74 -1.03
CA ASN A 203 -0.76 30.65 -1.07
C ASN A 203 -2.08 29.88 -0.95
N TRP A 204 -2.18 28.71 -1.59
CA TRP A 204 -3.33 27.81 -1.45
C TRP A 204 -3.49 27.33 0.00
N ILE A 205 -2.40 26.87 0.65
CA ILE A 205 -2.43 26.43 2.06
C ILE A 205 -2.91 27.56 2.97
N LEU A 206 -2.35 28.76 2.84
CA LEU A 206 -2.68 29.89 3.70
C LEU A 206 -4.13 30.38 3.50
N SER A 207 -4.65 30.36 2.26
CA SER A 207 -6.02 30.78 1.96
C SER A 207 -7.11 29.80 2.40
N HIS A 208 -6.77 28.52 2.65
CA HIS A 208 -7.71 27.47 3.04
C HIS A 208 -7.62 27.11 4.54
N GLY A 209 -7.17 28.04 5.38
CA GLY A 209 -7.13 27.86 6.84
C GLY A 209 -5.79 27.47 7.42
N SER A 210 -4.72 27.41 6.60
CA SER A 210 -3.35 27.06 6.99
C SER A 210 -3.18 25.62 7.49
N ALA A 211 -1.95 25.23 7.82
CA ALA A 211 -1.66 23.89 8.32
C ALA A 211 -2.35 23.55 9.65
N THR A 212 -2.97 24.50 10.37
CA THR A 212 -3.82 24.20 11.54
C THR A 212 -5.05 23.37 11.18
N ALA A 213 -5.54 23.44 9.94
CA ALA A 213 -6.70 22.70 9.45
C ALA A 213 -6.35 21.36 8.80
N ILE A 214 -5.10 20.90 8.89
CA ILE A 214 -4.70 19.60 8.35
C ILE A 214 -5.33 18.44 9.15
N THR A 215 -5.56 17.30 8.49
CA THR A 215 -6.15 16.10 9.08
C THR A 215 -5.25 15.46 10.15
N SER A 216 -5.79 14.57 10.97
CA SER A 216 -5.13 13.91 12.11
C SER A 216 -3.81 13.24 11.73
N TRP A 217 -3.76 12.54 10.58
CA TRP A 217 -2.53 11.94 10.07
C TRP A 217 -1.49 13.01 9.67
N GLY A 218 -1.95 14.11 9.08
CA GLY A 218 -1.10 15.26 8.79
C GLY A 218 -0.55 15.92 10.05
N LYS A 219 -1.40 16.16 11.05
CA LYS A 219 -1.01 16.71 12.36
C LYS A 219 0.08 15.84 13.00
N MET A 220 -0.08 14.51 12.96
CA MET A 220 0.91 13.56 13.48
C MET A 220 2.25 13.72 12.76
N TRP A 221 2.28 13.69 11.42
CA TRP A 221 3.51 13.85 10.65
C TRP A 221 4.20 15.20 10.87
N LEU A 222 3.44 16.29 10.92
CA LEU A 222 3.98 17.62 11.20
C LEU A 222 4.49 17.75 12.65
N SER A 223 3.89 17.02 13.60
CA SER A 223 4.34 16.98 14.99
C SER A 223 5.65 16.20 15.13
N VAL A 224 5.76 15.06 14.45
CA VAL A 224 7.01 14.30 14.32
C VAL A 224 8.11 15.15 13.69
N LEU A 225 7.80 15.95 12.66
CA LEU A 225 8.76 16.85 12.03
C LEU A 225 9.15 18.05 12.92
N GLY A 226 8.30 18.40 13.89
CA GLY A 226 8.50 19.56 14.76
C GLY A 226 7.97 20.87 14.18
N VAL A 227 7.02 20.85 13.24
CA VAL A 227 6.34 22.04 12.71
C VAL A 227 4.88 22.13 13.14
N PHE A 228 4.43 21.32 14.10
CA PHE A 228 3.09 21.33 14.71
C PHE A 228 3.23 20.83 16.16
N GLU A 229 2.47 21.37 17.12
CA GLU A 229 2.58 20.92 18.51
C GLU A 229 1.70 19.70 18.80
N TRP A 230 2.24 18.72 19.54
CA TRP A 230 1.49 17.51 19.93
C TRP A 230 0.19 17.81 20.71
N SER A 231 0.10 18.96 21.39
CA SER A 231 -1.13 19.40 22.05
C SER A 231 -2.28 19.61 21.08
N GLY A 232 -2.00 19.92 19.81
CA GLY A 232 -3.02 20.04 18.76
C GLY A 232 -3.36 18.74 18.05
N ASN A 233 -2.99 17.58 18.61
CA ASN A 233 -3.43 16.28 18.12
C ASN A 233 -4.55 15.73 19.01
N ASN A 234 -5.47 14.96 18.42
CA ASN A 234 -6.36 14.12 19.20
C ASN A 234 -5.55 12.99 19.87
N PRO A 235 -5.91 12.57 21.10
CA PRO A 235 -5.11 11.57 21.81
C PRO A 235 -5.01 10.22 21.10
N LEU A 236 -3.79 9.70 20.94
CA LEU A 236 -3.50 8.35 20.45
C LEU A 236 -2.81 7.51 21.56
N PRO A 237 -3.52 7.19 22.66
CA PRO A 237 -2.90 6.61 23.86
C PRO A 237 -2.36 5.20 23.57
N PRO A 238 -1.05 4.91 23.81
CA PRO A 238 -0.52 3.56 23.67
C PRO A 238 -1.14 2.56 24.66
N GLU A 239 -1.73 3.03 25.75
CA GLU A 239 -2.33 2.19 26.79
C GLU A 239 -3.51 1.35 26.30
N ILE A 240 -4.12 1.70 25.15
CA ILE A 240 -5.17 0.90 24.51
C ILE A 240 -4.70 -0.52 24.15
N TRP A 241 -3.39 -0.71 23.93
CA TRP A 241 -2.76 -2.01 23.64
C TRP A 241 -2.61 -2.90 24.87
N LEU A 242 -2.85 -2.38 26.08
CA LEU A 242 -2.83 -3.15 27.34
C LEU A 242 -4.24 -3.59 27.78
N LEU A 243 -5.28 -3.22 27.04
CA LEU A 243 -6.64 -3.59 27.35
C LEU A 243 -6.82 -5.12 27.28
N PRO A 244 -7.78 -5.70 28.02
CA PRO A 244 -8.16 -7.09 27.81
C PRO A 244 -8.72 -7.31 26.39
N TYR A 245 -8.28 -8.36 25.70
CA TYR A 245 -8.72 -8.69 24.33
C TYR A 245 -10.25 -8.89 24.18
N MET A 246 -10.95 -9.20 25.28
CA MET A 246 -12.41 -9.32 25.27
C MET A 246 -13.15 -7.99 25.01
N LEU A 247 -12.49 -6.84 25.21
CA LEU A 247 -13.09 -5.54 24.97
C LEU A 247 -13.21 -5.27 23.46
N PRO A 248 -14.38 -4.85 22.94
CA PRO A 248 -14.58 -4.61 21.51
C PRO A 248 -13.60 -3.61 20.90
N ILE A 249 -13.18 -2.59 21.66
CA ILE A 249 -12.25 -1.53 21.24
C ILE A 249 -10.77 -1.96 21.23
N HIS A 250 -10.47 -3.21 21.59
CA HIS A 250 -9.09 -3.68 21.66
C HIS A 250 -8.44 -3.64 20.25
N PRO A 251 -7.24 -3.06 20.05
CA PRO A 251 -6.64 -2.88 18.73
C PRO A 251 -6.41 -4.17 17.94
N GLY A 252 -6.10 -5.28 18.63
CA GLY A 252 -5.99 -6.61 18.02
C GLY A 252 -7.26 -7.13 17.33
N ARG A 253 -8.41 -6.48 17.55
CA ARG A 253 -9.69 -6.77 16.91
C ARG A 253 -10.03 -5.83 15.75
N MET A 254 -9.21 -4.80 15.53
CA MET A 254 -9.35 -3.86 14.42
C MET A 254 -8.77 -4.46 13.14
N TRP A 255 -9.16 -3.89 12.00
CA TRP A 255 -8.55 -4.19 10.71
C TRP A 255 -7.03 -4.05 10.78
N CYS A 256 -6.32 -4.96 10.10
CA CYS A 256 -4.85 -5.04 10.17
C CYS A 256 -4.16 -3.75 9.72
N HIS A 257 -4.58 -3.14 8.60
CA HIS A 257 -4.00 -1.86 8.17
C HIS A 257 -4.22 -0.75 9.20
N CYS A 258 -5.42 -0.65 9.77
CA CYS A 258 -5.71 0.33 10.81
C CYS A 258 -4.81 0.11 12.03
N ARG A 259 -4.82 -1.10 12.63
CA ARG A 259 -4.02 -1.33 13.84
C ARG A 259 -2.53 -1.20 13.58
N MET A 260 -2.04 -1.62 12.41
CA MET A 260 -0.61 -1.58 12.09
C MET A 260 -0.11 -0.16 11.82
N VAL A 261 -0.97 0.76 11.38
CA VAL A 261 -0.63 2.19 11.29
C VAL A 261 -0.73 2.87 12.66
N TYR A 262 -1.81 2.63 13.42
CA TYR A 262 -2.01 3.27 14.72
C TYR A 262 -1.08 2.73 15.82
N LEU A 263 -0.51 1.54 15.65
CA LEU A 263 0.50 0.97 16.55
C LEU A 263 1.71 1.91 16.71
N PRO A 264 2.52 2.18 15.68
CA PRO A 264 3.65 3.09 15.79
C PRO A 264 3.22 4.55 15.99
N MET A 265 2.07 5.00 15.46
CA MET A 265 1.57 6.35 15.77
C MET A 265 1.34 6.54 17.28
N SER A 266 0.79 5.53 17.96
CA SER A 266 0.58 5.58 19.42
C SER A 266 1.89 5.60 20.21
N TYR A 267 2.95 4.96 19.69
CA TYR A 267 4.29 5.04 20.26
C TYR A 267 4.86 6.47 20.16
N LEU A 268 4.82 7.05 18.95
CA LEU A 268 5.30 8.41 18.68
C LEU A 268 4.54 9.44 19.51
N TYR A 269 3.21 9.32 19.56
CA TYR A 269 2.36 10.14 20.41
C TYR A 269 2.74 9.98 21.88
N GLY A 270 2.78 8.75 22.42
CA GLY A 270 3.10 8.49 23.83
C GLY A 270 4.48 9.00 24.25
N LYS A 271 5.46 8.99 23.33
CA LYS A 271 6.80 9.60 23.52
C LYS A 271 6.81 11.13 23.35
N ARG A 272 5.79 11.71 22.70
CA ARG A 272 5.76 13.11 22.24
C ARG A 272 7.01 13.45 21.42
N PHE A 273 7.40 12.52 20.55
CA PHE A 273 8.63 12.67 19.78
C PHE A 273 8.51 13.82 18.77
N ALA A 274 9.53 14.68 18.73
CA ALA A 274 9.70 15.69 17.70
C ALA A 274 11.16 15.65 17.22
N GLY A 275 11.35 15.73 15.91
CA GLY A 275 12.66 15.76 15.28
C GLY A 275 13.46 17.05 15.56
N PRO A 276 14.70 17.13 15.08
CA PRO A 276 15.56 18.29 15.28
C PRO A 276 14.98 19.58 14.65
N ILE A 277 15.04 20.69 15.38
CA ILE A 277 14.60 22.00 14.90
C ILE A 277 15.71 22.66 14.07
N THR A 278 15.70 22.40 12.75
CA THR A 278 16.67 22.96 11.79
C THR A 278 16.24 24.33 11.24
N PRO A 279 17.10 25.05 10.50
CA PRO A 279 16.69 26.27 9.79
C PRO A 279 15.50 26.06 8.85
N THR A 280 15.43 24.92 8.15
CA THR A 280 14.30 24.56 7.30
C THR A 280 13.01 24.42 8.11
N ILE A 281 13.06 23.77 9.28
CA ILE A 281 11.91 23.65 10.19
C ILE A 281 11.44 25.02 10.69
N LEU A 282 12.37 25.90 11.07
CA LEU A 282 12.05 27.27 11.47
C LEU A 282 11.43 28.09 10.33
N SER A 283 11.85 27.84 9.08
CA SER A 283 11.25 28.46 7.90
C SER A 283 9.84 27.95 7.65
N LEU A 284 9.62 26.63 7.70
CA LEU A 284 8.31 26.00 7.57
C LEU A 284 7.30 26.53 8.60
N ARG A 285 7.73 26.74 9.85
CA ARG A 285 6.89 27.36 10.91
C ARG A 285 6.43 28.79 10.58
N LYS A 286 7.09 29.48 9.64
CA LYS A 286 6.68 30.81 9.14
C LYS A 286 5.88 30.70 7.83
N GLU A 287 6.13 29.67 7.04
CA GLU A 287 5.54 29.49 5.71
C GLU A 287 4.14 28.86 5.77
N LEU A 288 3.85 28.01 6.76
CA LEU A 288 2.65 27.17 6.80
C LEU A 288 1.45 27.76 7.56
N TYR A 289 1.62 28.90 8.23
CA TYR A 289 0.65 29.43 9.20
C TYR A 289 0.32 30.90 8.95
N ASN A 290 -0.94 31.27 9.17
CA ASN A 290 -1.43 32.65 9.01
C ASN A 290 -1.08 33.58 10.17
N VAL A 291 -0.70 33.01 11.31
CA VAL A 291 -0.27 33.74 12.52
C VAL A 291 1.12 33.27 12.93
N PRO A 292 1.89 34.07 13.70
CA PRO A 292 3.16 33.61 14.25
C PRO A 292 3.00 32.28 14.99
N TYR A 293 3.91 31.34 14.75
CA TYR A 293 3.83 29.96 15.29
C TYR A 293 3.56 29.86 16.80
N HIS A 294 4.12 30.81 17.58
CA HIS A 294 3.99 30.83 19.05
C HIS A 294 2.65 31.40 19.54
N GLU A 295 1.85 32.01 18.66
CA GLU A 295 0.52 32.55 18.95
C GLU A 295 -0.61 31.57 18.58
N ILE A 296 -0.29 30.43 17.98
CA ILE A 296 -1.29 29.42 17.57
C ILE A 296 -1.93 28.79 18.82
N ASP A 297 -3.26 28.79 18.89
CA ASP A 297 -4.00 27.98 19.86
C ASP A 297 -4.08 26.53 19.36
N TRP A 298 -3.14 25.72 19.84
CA TRP A 298 -3.09 24.29 19.51
C TRP A 298 -4.30 23.51 20.04
N ASN A 299 -4.94 23.95 21.12
CA ASN A 299 -6.13 23.26 21.62
C ASN A 299 -7.31 23.43 20.65
N GLU A 300 -7.44 24.61 20.04
CA GLU A 300 -8.43 24.86 18.99
C GLU A 300 -8.08 24.05 17.73
N ALA A 301 -6.83 24.11 17.29
CA ALA A 301 -6.35 23.39 16.10
C ALA A 301 -6.62 21.87 16.14
N ARG A 302 -6.73 21.28 17.33
CA ARG A 302 -7.02 19.85 17.52
C ARG A 302 -8.22 19.35 16.72
N ASN A 303 -9.30 20.12 16.73
CA ASN A 303 -10.56 19.72 16.10
C ASN A 303 -10.78 20.40 14.74
N LEU A 304 -9.84 21.25 14.30
CA LEU A 304 -9.92 21.85 12.97
C LEU A 304 -9.58 20.81 11.90
N CYS A 305 -10.39 20.76 10.86
CA CYS A 305 -10.16 19.99 9.64
C CYS A 305 -10.72 20.81 8.47
N ALA A 306 -9.94 20.94 7.40
CA ALA A 306 -10.38 21.66 6.21
C ALA A 306 -11.58 20.93 5.58
N LYS A 307 -12.50 21.68 4.99
CA LYS A 307 -13.74 21.13 4.43
C LYS A 307 -13.44 20.19 3.26
N GLU A 308 -12.40 20.49 2.50
CA GLU A 308 -11.92 19.75 1.35
C GLU A 308 -11.41 18.34 1.72
N ASP A 309 -11.03 18.14 2.98
CA ASP A 309 -10.49 16.88 3.52
C ASP A 309 -11.52 16.05 4.32
N LEU A 310 -12.62 16.67 4.76
CA LEU A 310 -13.56 16.06 5.70
C LEU A 310 -14.49 15.08 4.99
N TYR A 311 -14.06 13.82 4.90
CA TYR A 311 -14.87 12.73 4.35
C TYR A 311 -15.81 12.12 5.41
N TYR A 312 -15.29 11.90 6.61
CA TYR A 312 -16.05 11.35 7.74
C TYR A 312 -16.17 12.39 8.85
N PRO A 313 -17.30 13.13 8.94
CA PRO A 313 -17.48 14.15 9.97
C PRO A 313 -17.58 13.50 11.35
N HIS A 314 -16.91 14.09 12.35
CA HIS A 314 -16.92 13.57 13.71
C HIS A 314 -18.33 13.66 14.31
N PRO A 315 -18.95 12.54 14.73
CA PRO A 315 -20.16 12.61 15.52
C PRO A 315 -19.83 13.15 16.92
N LEU A 316 -20.80 13.81 17.57
CA LEU A 316 -20.63 14.40 18.90
C LEU A 316 -20.05 13.44 19.95
N VAL A 317 -20.36 12.14 19.84
CA VAL A 317 -19.81 11.10 20.72
C VAL A 317 -18.30 11.00 20.63
N GLN A 318 -17.74 11.19 19.43
CA GLN A 318 -16.30 11.18 19.18
C GLN A 318 -15.63 12.41 19.79
N ASP A 319 -16.24 13.59 19.68
CA ASP A 319 -15.72 14.82 20.31
C ASP A 319 -15.72 14.71 21.85
N ILE A 320 -16.77 14.14 22.44
CA ILE A 320 -16.84 13.88 23.88
C ILE A 320 -15.74 12.89 24.29
N LEU A 321 -15.52 11.83 23.52
CA LEU A 321 -14.46 10.85 23.77
C LEU A 321 -13.07 11.51 23.73
N TRP A 322 -12.74 12.24 22.67
CA TRP A 322 -11.45 12.93 22.54
C TRP A 322 -11.26 14.00 23.60
N GLY A 323 -12.30 14.77 23.91
CA GLY A 323 -12.29 15.75 24.99
C GLY A 323 -12.02 15.11 26.35
N THR A 324 -12.62 13.96 26.64
CA THR A 324 -12.42 13.21 27.88
C THR A 324 -11.01 12.63 27.95
N LEU A 325 -10.54 11.99 26.87
CA LEU A 325 -9.20 11.45 26.81
C LEU A 325 -8.15 12.55 27.02
N HIS A 326 -8.32 13.70 26.37
CA HIS A 326 -7.38 14.80 26.48
C HIS A 326 -7.42 15.50 27.85
N LYS A 327 -8.61 15.81 28.38
CA LYS A 327 -8.73 16.62 29.61
C LYS A 327 -8.64 15.81 30.90
N ALA A 328 -8.98 14.53 30.88
CA ALA A 328 -9.02 13.69 32.07
C ALA A 328 -7.95 12.59 32.06
N VAL A 329 -7.83 11.85 30.96
CA VAL A 329 -6.99 10.64 30.92
C VAL A 329 -5.51 10.98 30.69
N GLU A 330 -5.21 11.83 29.71
CA GLU A 330 -3.84 12.23 29.38
C GLU A 330 -3.09 12.88 30.56
N PRO A 331 -3.68 13.81 31.35
CA PRO A 331 -3.01 14.36 32.53
C PRO A 331 -2.65 13.29 33.57
N VAL A 332 -3.49 12.26 33.74
CA VAL A 332 -3.20 11.15 34.66
C VAL A 332 -2.06 10.29 34.13
N LEU A 333 -2.06 9.96 32.84
CA LEU A 333 -1.06 9.10 32.21
C LEU A 333 0.31 9.78 32.05
N MET A 334 0.35 11.11 32.04
CA MET A 334 1.61 11.88 32.00
C MET A 334 2.31 12.01 33.37
N HIS A 335 1.62 11.71 34.47
CA HIS A 335 2.14 11.88 35.83
C HIS A 335 2.19 10.54 36.60
N TRP A 336 2.93 10.49 37.70
CA TRP A 336 2.96 9.31 38.56
C TRP A 336 1.59 9.19 39.30
N PRO A 337 0.88 8.04 39.29
CA PRO A 337 1.33 6.72 38.84
C PRO A 337 1.10 6.30 37.38
N GLY A 338 0.27 7.02 36.63
CA GLY A 338 -0.08 6.68 35.24
C GLY A 338 1.11 6.57 34.29
N LYS A 339 2.18 7.33 34.54
CA LYS A 339 3.42 7.28 33.74
C LYS A 339 4.03 5.88 33.63
N LYS A 340 3.96 5.03 34.67
CA LYS A 340 4.47 3.65 34.55
C LYS A 340 3.58 2.78 33.65
N LEU A 341 2.28 3.07 33.58
CA LEU A 341 1.38 2.40 32.65
C LEU A 341 1.74 2.78 31.20
N ARG A 342 2.06 4.06 30.97
CA ARG A 342 2.57 4.55 29.68
C ARG A 342 3.88 3.87 29.28
N GLU A 343 4.84 3.79 30.20
CA GLU A 343 6.12 3.12 29.95
C GLU A 343 5.92 1.63 29.59
N LYS A 344 5.02 0.93 30.31
CA LYS A 344 4.65 -0.45 29.97
C LYS A 344 4.00 -0.55 28.59
N ALA A 345 3.06 0.35 28.29
CA ALA A 345 2.35 0.37 27.02
C ALA A 345 3.32 0.60 25.84
N LEU A 346 4.25 1.54 25.99
CA LEU A 346 5.28 1.80 24.99
C LEU A 346 6.19 0.57 24.75
N SER A 347 6.55 -0.17 25.81
CA SER A 347 7.29 -1.44 25.68
C SER A 347 6.50 -2.48 24.88
N THR A 348 5.22 -2.69 25.24
CA THR A 348 4.34 -3.64 24.52
C THR A 348 4.14 -3.26 23.06
N VAL A 349 4.01 -1.96 22.76
CA VAL A 349 3.92 -1.45 21.39
C VAL A 349 5.20 -1.75 20.60
N MET A 350 6.39 -1.52 21.18
CA MET A 350 7.66 -1.85 20.52
C MET A 350 7.83 -3.35 20.29
N GLU A 351 7.40 -4.21 21.22
CA GLU A 351 7.42 -5.66 21.02
C GLU A 351 6.59 -6.08 19.79
N HIS A 352 5.41 -5.47 19.58
CA HIS A 352 4.59 -5.72 18.40
C HIS A 352 5.21 -5.16 17.10
N ILE A 353 5.89 -4.01 17.18
CA ILE A 353 6.63 -3.43 16.04
C ILE A 353 7.75 -4.38 15.61
N HIS A 354 8.59 -4.83 16.54
CA HIS A 354 9.67 -5.78 16.25
C HIS A 354 9.15 -7.10 15.70
N TYR A 355 8.03 -7.60 16.24
CA TYR A 355 7.39 -8.80 15.73
C TYR A 355 6.95 -8.64 14.26
N GLU A 356 6.29 -7.53 13.91
CA GLU A 356 5.91 -7.27 12.51
C GLU A 356 7.13 -7.17 11.60
N ASP A 357 8.14 -6.43 12.03
CA ASP A 357 9.33 -6.15 11.22
C ASP A 357 10.06 -7.46 10.85
N GLU A 358 10.30 -8.33 11.83
CA GLU A 358 10.89 -9.65 11.60
C GLU A 358 10.02 -10.54 10.70
N ASN A 359 8.70 -10.53 10.92
CA ASN A 359 7.73 -11.34 10.17
C ASN A 359 7.45 -10.86 8.75
N THR A 360 7.97 -9.71 8.36
CA THR A 360 7.81 -9.15 7.02
C THR A 360 9.15 -8.79 6.39
N ARG A 361 10.27 -9.26 6.97
CA ARG A 361 11.62 -8.93 6.48
C ARG A 361 11.78 -7.41 6.30
N TYR A 362 11.20 -6.64 7.22
CA TYR A 362 11.21 -5.19 7.28
C TYR A 362 10.48 -4.49 6.11
N ILE A 363 9.63 -5.22 5.38
CA ILE A 363 8.71 -4.68 4.36
C ILE A 363 7.46 -4.10 5.02
N CYS A 364 7.00 -4.70 6.12
CA CYS A 364 5.73 -4.39 6.80
C CYS A 364 4.47 -4.64 5.93
N ILE A 365 3.26 -4.51 6.50
CA ILE A 365 2.01 -4.69 5.74
C ILE A 365 1.83 -3.67 4.61
N GLY A 366 2.34 -2.44 4.74
CA GLY A 366 2.25 -1.40 3.73
C GLY A 366 3.18 -0.20 3.97
N PRO A 367 3.18 0.80 3.09
CA PRO A 367 4.17 1.88 3.06
C PRO A 367 4.12 2.77 4.30
N VAL A 368 2.92 3.08 4.80
CA VAL A 368 2.74 3.98 5.95
C VAL A 368 3.30 3.33 7.22
N ASN A 369 2.90 2.08 7.51
CA ASN A 369 3.39 1.40 8.70
C ASN A 369 4.88 1.04 8.58
N LYS A 370 5.38 0.70 7.37
CA LYS A 370 6.82 0.49 7.12
C LYS A 370 7.65 1.67 7.60
N VAL A 371 7.25 2.89 7.20
CA VAL A 371 8.02 4.10 7.52
C VAL A 371 7.90 4.46 8.99
N LEU A 372 6.71 4.30 9.58
CA LEU A 372 6.49 4.58 11.00
C LEU A 372 7.22 3.58 11.92
N ASN A 373 7.21 2.28 11.60
CA ASN A 373 7.99 1.27 12.32
C ASN A 373 9.48 1.59 12.26
N MET A 374 10.00 1.88 11.06
CA MET A 374 11.40 2.29 10.87
C MET A 374 11.78 3.49 11.76
N LEU A 375 10.92 4.50 11.85
CA LEU A 375 11.14 5.64 12.73
C LEU A 375 11.12 5.22 14.21
N CYS A 376 10.18 4.36 14.63
CA CYS A 376 10.12 3.88 16.01
C CYS A 376 11.38 3.09 16.41
N CYS A 377 11.88 2.22 15.54
CA CYS A 377 13.14 1.49 15.76
C CYS A 377 14.34 2.44 15.87
N TRP A 378 14.38 3.52 15.07
CA TRP A 378 15.42 4.54 15.19
C TRP A 378 15.31 5.33 16.50
N ILE A 379 14.09 5.65 16.95
CA ILE A 379 13.88 6.36 18.23
C ILE A 379 14.25 5.47 19.42
N GLU A 380 14.01 4.16 19.33
CA GLU A 380 14.42 3.20 20.36
C GLU A 380 15.96 3.11 20.44
N ASP A 381 16.62 2.88 19.30
CA ASP A 381 18.06 2.94 19.16
C ASP A 381 18.47 3.28 17.70
N PRO A 382 19.07 4.46 17.45
CA PRO A 382 19.52 4.88 16.12
C PRO A 382 20.54 3.94 15.46
N ASN A 383 21.23 3.11 16.25
CA ASN A 383 22.25 2.17 15.78
C ASN A 383 21.76 0.73 15.73
N SER A 384 20.47 0.48 16.03
CA SER A 384 19.88 -0.85 16.08
C SER A 384 20.03 -1.60 14.75
N GLU A 385 20.12 -2.93 14.86
CA GLU A 385 20.07 -3.80 13.68
C GLU A 385 18.73 -3.62 12.94
N ALA A 386 17.63 -3.49 13.67
CA ALA A 386 16.29 -3.28 13.12
C ALA A 386 16.22 -2.05 12.19
N PHE A 387 16.77 -0.91 12.62
CA PHE A 387 16.81 0.28 11.76
C PHE A 387 17.65 0.04 10.49
N LYS A 388 18.80 -0.64 10.59
CA LYS A 388 19.65 -0.95 9.43
C LYS A 388 18.97 -1.88 8.42
N LEU A 389 18.15 -2.83 8.89
CA LEU A 389 17.38 -3.75 8.05
C LEU A 389 16.20 -3.04 7.34
N HIS A 390 15.66 -1.97 7.93
CA HIS A 390 14.61 -1.15 7.30
C HIS A 390 15.08 -0.32 6.12
N LEU A 391 16.31 0.18 6.14
CA LEU A 391 16.83 1.12 5.13
C LEU A 391 16.83 0.56 3.70
N PRO A 392 17.41 -0.63 3.41
CA PRO A 392 17.42 -1.14 2.04
C PRO A 392 16.02 -1.49 1.52
N ARG A 393 15.05 -1.73 2.42
CA ARG A 393 13.64 -2.00 2.10
C ARG A 393 12.84 -0.76 1.67
N ILE A 394 13.42 0.44 1.76
CA ILE A 394 12.78 1.66 1.24
C ILE A 394 12.63 1.59 -0.27
N HIS A 395 13.65 1.10 -0.99
CA HIS A 395 13.64 1.03 -2.44
C HIS A 395 12.58 0.08 -2.99
N ASP A 396 12.17 -0.94 -2.21
CA ASP A 396 11.07 -1.85 -2.55
C ASP A 396 9.72 -1.13 -2.71
N TYR A 397 9.60 0.11 -2.19
CA TYR A 397 8.41 0.96 -2.31
C TYR A 397 8.57 2.10 -3.32
N LEU A 398 9.72 2.29 -3.95
CA LEU A 398 9.96 3.41 -4.87
C LEU A 398 9.82 2.97 -6.32
N TRP A 399 8.93 3.62 -7.05
CA TRP A 399 8.65 3.33 -8.44
C TRP A 399 8.84 4.54 -9.33
N LEU A 400 9.48 4.33 -10.47
CA LEU A 400 9.78 5.37 -11.45
C LEU A 400 8.96 5.15 -12.72
N ALA A 401 8.27 6.21 -13.14
CA ALA A 401 7.65 6.29 -14.45
C ALA A 401 7.89 7.67 -15.09
N GLU A 402 7.26 7.96 -16.23
CA GLU A 402 7.46 9.21 -16.96
C GLU A 402 6.98 10.47 -16.23
N ASP A 403 6.12 10.31 -15.23
CA ASP A 403 5.64 11.38 -14.35
C ASP A 403 6.59 11.67 -13.18
N GLY A 404 7.57 10.79 -12.90
CA GLY A 404 8.56 10.92 -11.84
C GLY A 404 8.61 9.69 -10.93
N MET A 405 9.28 9.82 -9.78
CA MET A 405 9.38 8.76 -8.78
C MET A 405 8.35 8.94 -7.67
N LYS A 406 7.58 7.88 -7.41
CA LYS A 406 6.53 7.84 -6.39
C LYS A 406 6.73 6.69 -5.42
N MET A 407 6.00 6.75 -4.31
CA MET A 407 5.94 5.66 -3.35
C MET A 407 4.69 4.81 -3.65
N GLN A 408 4.89 3.50 -3.78
CA GLN A 408 3.88 2.50 -4.09
C GLN A 408 2.96 2.24 -2.89
N GLY A 409 1.69 1.88 -3.12
CA GLY A 409 0.70 1.55 -2.09
C GLY A 409 0.95 0.22 -1.34
N TYR A 410 1.77 -0.66 -1.91
CA TYR A 410 2.43 -1.83 -1.31
C TYR A 410 3.85 -1.88 -1.87
N ASN A 411 4.67 -2.87 -1.53
CA ASN A 411 5.94 -3.12 -2.24
C ASN A 411 5.75 -3.65 -3.69
N GLY A 412 4.57 -3.44 -4.29
CA GLY A 412 4.11 -3.87 -5.60
C GLY A 412 2.81 -4.69 -5.54
N SER A 413 2.34 -5.14 -6.70
CA SER A 413 1.13 -5.96 -6.92
C SER A 413 1.46 -7.30 -7.60
N GLN A 414 2.68 -7.79 -7.39
CA GLN A 414 3.32 -8.80 -8.23
C GLN A 414 2.53 -10.12 -8.30
N LEU A 415 2.08 -10.67 -7.17
CA LEU A 415 1.28 -11.88 -7.22
C LEU A 415 -0.10 -11.62 -7.83
N TRP A 416 -0.77 -10.56 -7.40
CA TRP A 416 -2.09 -10.20 -7.87
C TRP A 416 -2.16 -10.13 -9.40
N ASP A 417 -1.23 -9.37 -9.99
CA ASP A 417 -1.15 -9.18 -11.44
C ASP A 417 -0.78 -10.50 -12.15
N THR A 418 0.14 -11.27 -11.58
CA THR A 418 0.58 -12.55 -12.17
C THR A 418 -0.53 -13.61 -12.15
N ALA A 419 -1.29 -13.71 -11.05
CA ALA A 419 -2.39 -14.65 -10.91
C ALA A 419 -3.51 -14.34 -11.91
N PHE A 420 -3.85 -13.06 -12.11
CA PHE A 420 -4.83 -12.67 -13.12
C PHE A 420 -4.31 -12.80 -14.55
N ALA A 421 -3.04 -12.48 -14.81
CA ALA A 421 -2.43 -12.68 -16.12
C ALA A 421 -2.54 -14.13 -16.59
N VAL A 422 -2.22 -15.09 -15.70
CA VAL A 422 -2.37 -16.53 -15.99
C VAL A 422 -3.80 -16.88 -16.37
N GLN A 423 -4.78 -16.40 -15.59
CA GLN A 423 -6.19 -16.68 -15.85
C GLN A 423 -6.66 -16.08 -17.17
N ALA A 424 -6.26 -14.85 -17.48
CA ALA A 424 -6.61 -14.17 -18.72
C ALA A 424 -6.03 -14.89 -19.94
N ILE A 425 -4.75 -15.27 -19.90
CA ILE A 425 -4.06 -15.98 -20.98
C ILE A 425 -4.70 -17.36 -21.22
N ILE A 426 -5.00 -18.10 -20.15
CA ILE A 426 -5.66 -19.42 -20.27
C ILE A 426 -7.07 -19.27 -20.83
N SER A 427 -7.83 -18.26 -20.40
CA SER A 427 -9.20 -18.01 -20.88
C SER A 427 -9.26 -17.59 -22.35
N ALA A 428 -8.15 -17.08 -22.91
CA ALA A 428 -8.05 -16.76 -24.33
C ALA A 428 -7.94 -17.99 -25.23
N ASN A 429 -7.75 -19.20 -24.68
CA ASN A 429 -7.57 -20.45 -25.43
C ASN A 429 -6.39 -20.44 -26.42
N LEU A 430 -5.34 -19.65 -26.13
CA LEU A 430 -4.12 -19.53 -26.95
C LEU A 430 -2.90 -20.17 -26.27
N ILE A 431 -3.12 -21.20 -25.46
CA ILE A 431 -2.14 -21.75 -24.51
C ILE A 431 -0.89 -22.29 -25.22
N GLU A 432 -1.07 -22.93 -26.39
CA GLU A 432 0.02 -23.49 -27.18
C GLU A 432 1.02 -22.41 -27.65
N GLU A 433 0.56 -21.17 -27.86
CA GLU A 433 1.37 -20.04 -28.29
C GLU A 433 2.15 -19.40 -27.12
N TYR A 434 1.64 -19.51 -25.89
CA TYR A 434 2.15 -18.78 -24.72
C TYR A 434 2.65 -19.68 -23.58
N GLY A 435 2.94 -20.96 -23.86
CA GLY A 435 3.49 -21.91 -22.89
C GLY A 435 4.69 -21.40 -22.08
N PRO A 436 5.74 -20.81 -22.71
CA PRO A 436 6.90 -20.27 -21.99
C PRO A 436 6.55 -19.15 -20.99
N VAL A 437 5.61 -18.28 -21.35
CA VAL A 437 5.12 -17.18 -20.49
C VAL A 437 4.40 -17.75 -19.27
N LEU A 438 3.51 -18.71 -19.50
CA LEU A 438 2.78 -19.42 -18.45
C LEU A 438 3.71 -20.22 -17.54
N LYS A 439 4.77 -20.83 -18.07
CA LYS A 439 5.77 -21.58 -17.30
C LYS A 439 6.53 -20.68 -16.31
N LYS A 440 6.95 -19.50 -16.76
CA LYS A 440 7.59 -18.50 -15.90
C LYS A 440 6.62 -18.01 -14.81
N ALA A 441 5.39 -17.66 -15.18
CA ALA A 441 4.36 -17.25 -14.24
C ALA A 441 4.03 -18.35 -13.21
N HIS A 442 3.94 -19.61 -13.64
CA HIS A 442 3.75 -20.74 -12.75
C HIS A 442 4.90 -20.88 -11.75
N THR A 443 6.14 -20.73 -12.22
CA THR A 443 7.33 -20.77 -11.35
C THR A 443 7.28 -19.64 -10.32
N TYR A 444 6.93 -18.43 -10.74
CA TYR A 444 6.75 -17.29 -9.85
C TYR A 444 5.70 -17.56 -8.76
N ILE A 445 4.48 -17.94 -9.15
CA ILE A 445 3.37 -18.20 -8.21
C ILE A 445 3.77 -19.27 -7.18
N LYS A 446 4.49 -20.32 -7.60
CA LYS A 446 5.00 -21.36 -6.69
C LYS A 446 6.03 -20.82 -5.70
N ASN A 447 6.90 -19.90 -6.12
CA ASN A 447 7.93 -19.28 -5.28
C ASN A 447 7.37 -18.17 -4.37
N THR A 448 6.13 -17.73 -4.59
CA THR A 448 5.47 -16.66 -3.83
C THR A 448 4.50 -17.17 -2.76
N GLN A 449 4.18 -18.47 -2.72
CA GLN A 449 3.35 -19.02 -1.65
C GLN A 449 4.09 -18.96 -0.30
N VAL A 450 3.38 -18.55 0.74
CA VAL A 450 3.90 -18.53 2.12
C VAL A 450 4.00 -19.97 2.63
N LEU A 451 5.20 -20.39 3.05
CA LEU A 451 5.48 -21.78 3.41
C LEU A 451 5.29 -22.08 4.91
N ASP A 452 5.32 -21.05 5.75
CA ASP A 452 5.28 -21.16 7.20
C ASP A 452 4.33 -20.14 7.82
N ASN A 453 3.79 -20.46 9.00
CA ASN A 453 3.12 -19.47 9.83
C ASN A 453 4.15 -18.53 10.46
N CYS A 454 3.73 -17.32 10.81
CA CYS A 454 4.52 -16.48 11.71
C CYS A 454 4.86 -17.26 13.01
N PRO A 455 6.06 -17.07 13.59
CA PRO A 455 6.49 -17.81 14.76
C PRO A 455 5.71 -17.36 16.00
N GLY A 456 5.62 -18.27 16.98
CA GLY A 456 4.95 -18.02 18.25
C GLY A 456 3.42 -18.20 18.19
N ASP A 457 2.75 -17.72 19.24
CA ASP A 457 1.29 -17.79 19.34
C ASP A 457 0.65 -16.64 18.55
N LEU A 458 0.04 -16.99 17.41
CA LEU A 458 -0.62 -16.03 16.51
C LEU A 458 -1.71 -15.19 17.21
N SER A 459 -2.34 -15.72 18.27
CA SER A 459 -3.39 -15.01 18.99
C SER A 459 -2.85 -13.83 19.81
N VAL A 460 -1.61 -13.92 20.29
CA VAL A 460 -0.91 -12.85 21.02
C VAL A 460 -0.57 -11.70 20.08
N TRP A 461 -0.15 -12.03 18.85
CA TRP A 461 0.28 -11.06 17.84
C TRP A 461 -0.84 -10.62 16.91
N TYR A 462 -2.05 -11.12 17.15
CA TYR A 462 -3.25 -10.85 16.35
C TYR A 462 -3.04 -11.15 14.87
N ARG A 463 -2.26 -12.18 14.52
CA ARG A 463 -2.06 -12.64 13.13
C ARG A 463 -3.02 -13.78 12.82
N HIS A 464 -3.41 -13.89 11.55
CA HIS A 464 -4.11 -15.07 11.04
C HIS A 464 -3.12 -16.13 10.56
N ILE A 465 -3.57 -17.39 10.39
CA ILE A 465 -2.72 -18.43 9.80
C ILE A 465 -2.31 -18.04 8.37
N SER A 466 -1.05 -18.28 8.01
CA SER A 466 -0.48 -17.87 6.73
C SER A 466 0.17 -19.00 5.93
N LYS A 467 0.44 -20.14 6.55
CA LYS A 467 1.01 -21.30 5.83
C LYS A 467 0.05 -21.78 4.73
N GLY A 468 0.53 -21.74 3.48
CA GLY A 468 -0.23 -22.07 2.28
C GLY A 468 -0.91 -20.85 1.63
N ALA A 469 -0.88 -19.69 2.27
CA ALA A 469 -1.46 -18.47 1.73
C ALA A 469 -0.60 -17.86 0.62
N TRP A 470 -1.19 -16.89 -0.05
CA TRP A 470 -0.53 -16.06 -1.04
C TRP A 470 -0.76 -14.58 -0.69
N PRO A 471 0.29 -13.74 -0.68
CA PRO A 471 0.21 -12.31 -0.39
C PRO A 471 -0.22 -11.51 -1.63
N PHE A 472 -0.55 -10.23 -1.48
CA PHE A 472 -0.83 -9.35 -2.64
C PHE A 472 0.42 -9.17 -3.53
N SER A 473 1.57 -9.00 -2.88
CA SER A 473 2.82 -8.61 -3.52
C SER A 473 3.80 -9.79 -3.62
N THR A 474 4.70 -9.96 -2.65
CA THR A 474 5.84 -10.90 -2.70
C THR A 474 5.89 -11.83 -1.49
N ALA A 475 6.62 -12.95 -1.60
CA ALA A 475 6.80 -13.88 -0.49
C ALA A 475 7.36 -13.17 0.76
N ASP A 476 8.23 -12.17 0.57
CA ASP A 476 8.83 -11.40 1.66
C ASP A 476 7.84 -10.45 2.38
N HIS A 477 6.72 -10.09 1.76
CA HIS A 477 5.64 -9.36 2.44
C HIS A 477 4.89 -10.28 3.41
N GLY A 478 4.55 -11.49 2.96
CA GLY A 478 4.13 -12.61 3.82
C GLY A 478 2.80 -12.45 4.57
N TRP A 479 2.03 -11.38 4.33
CA TRP A 479 0.69 -11.24 4.89
C TRP A 479 -0.31 -12.08 4.09
N PRO A 480 -1.10 -12.96 4.72
CA PRO A 480 -2.11 -13.74 4.03
C PRO A 480 -3.29 -12.85 3.64
N ILE A 481 -3.81 -13.02 2.43
CA ILE A 481 -4.99 -12.31 1.94
C ILE A 481 -5.93 -13.32 1.29
N SER A 482 -7.23 -13.24 1.61
CA SER A 482 -8.23 -14.22 1.23
C SER A 482 -8.38 -14.36 -0.28
N ASP A 483 -8.58 -13.25 -1.00
CA ASP A 483 -8.69 -13.23 -2.46
C ASP A 483 -7.36 -13.55 -3.14
N CYS A 484 -6.24 -13.01 -2.69
CA CYS A 484 -4.93 -13.33 -3.27
C CYS A 484 -4.62 -14.83 -3.13
N THR A 485 -5.01 -15.43 -2.00
CA THR A 485 -4.93 -16.89 -1.79
C THR A 485 -5.86 -17.67 -2.71
N ALA A 486 -7.09 -17.20 -2.89
CA ALA A 486 -8.03 -17.81 -3.80
C ALA A 486 -7.57 -17.71 -5.27
N GLU A 487 -7.10 -16.54 -5.71
CA GLU A 487 -6.64 -16.27 -7.07
C GLU A 487 -5.32 -17.01 -7.37
N GLY A 488 -4.38 -17.03 -6.43
CA GLY A 488 -3.17 -17.84 -6.50
C GLY A 488 -3.48 -19.34 -6.62
N LEU A 489 -4.40 -19.85 -5.78
CA LEU A 489 -4.87 -21.23 -5.84
C LEU A 489 -5.55 -21.54 -7.19
N LYS A 490 -6.42 -20.64 -7.67
CA LYS A 490 -7.13 -20.79 -8.94
C LYS A 490 -6.16 -20.84 -10.11
N ALA A 491 -5.15 -19.96 -10.14
CA ALA A 491 -4.12 -19.95 -11.17
C ALA A 491 -3.33 -21.27 -11.22
N VAL A 492 -2.83 -21.78 -10.08
CA VAL A 492 -2.08 -23.05 -10.07
C VAL A 492 -2.94 -24.27 -10.43
N LEU A 493 -4.23 -24.27 -10.07
CA LEU A 493 -5.17 -25.34 -10.46
C LEU A 493 -5.54 -25.30 -11.94
N LEU A 494 -5.54 -24.12 -12.57
CA LEU A 494 -5.72 -24.01 -14.02
C LEU A 494 -4.47 -24.50 -14.75
N LEU A 495 -3.29 -24.07 -14.30
CA LEU A 495 -2.00 -24.50 -14.85
C LEU A 495 -1.79 -26.01 -14.70
N SER A 496 -2.22 -26.63 -13.59
CA SER A 496 -2.06 -28.07 -13.37
C SER A 496 -2.86 -28.96 -14.33
N LYS A 497 -3.79 -28.39 -15.12
CA LYS A 497 -4.55 -29.12 -16.15
C LYS A 497 -3.81 -29.15 -17.50
N LEU A 498 -2.73 -28.40 -17.63
CA LEU A 498 -1.93 -28.31 -18.85
C LEU A 498 -0.73 -29.27 -18.79
N PRO A 499 -0.14 -29.66 -19.94
CA PRO A 499 1.03 -30.53 -19.97
C PRO A 499 2.21 -29.93 -19.18
N SER A 500 2.89 -30.73 -18.36
CA SER A 500 4.00 -30.24 -17.52
C SER A 500 5.22 -29.85 -18.37
N GLU A 501 5.35 -30.38 -19.58
CA GLU A 501 6.35 -29.95 -20.55
C GLU A 501 6.16 -28.47 -20.94
N THR A 502 4.89 -28.04 -21.04
CA THR A 502 4.50 -26.69 -21.43
C THR A 502 4.64 -25.71 -20.27
N VAL A 503 4.08 -26.01 -19.09
CA VAL A 503 3.98 -25.04 -17.98
C VAL A 503 4.78 -25.42 -16.73
N GLY A 504 5.55 -26.50 -16.77
CA GLY A 504 6.30 -27.04 -15.65
C GLY A 504 5.44 -27.89 -14.70
N GLU A 505 6.12 -28.58 -13.77
CA GLU A 505 5.47 -29.48 -12.83
C GLU A 505 4.43 -28.77 -11.94
N PRO A 506 3.27 -29.41 -11.68
CA PRO A 506 2.26 -28.90 -10.75
C PRO A 506 2.81 -28.66 -9.34
N LEU A 507 2.12 -27.81 -8.59
CA LEU A 507 2.40 -27.62 -7.17
C LEU A 507 2.10 -28.90 -6.36
N ASP A 508 2.93 -29.19 -5.36
CA ASP A 508 2.70 -30.31 -4.44
C ASP A 508 1.29 -30.22 -3.83
N VAL A 509 0.56 -31.33 -3.85
CA VAL A 509 -0.84 -31.38 -3.41
C VAL A 509 -1.02 -30.95 -1.95
N LYS A 510 -0.05 -31.21 -1.07
CA LYS A 510 -0.09 -30.75 0.34
C LYS A 510 -0.10 -29.23 0.43
N ARG A 511 0.64 -28.55 -0.45
CA ARG A 511 0.64 -27.09 -0.53
C ARG A 511 -0.69 -26.52 -1.04
N LEU A 512 -1.43 -27.27 -1.87
CA LEU A 512 -2.81 -26.94 -2.23
C LEU A 512 -3.76 -27.12 -1.04
N TYR A 513 -3.56 -28.18 -0.25
CA TYR A 513 -4.35 -28.42 0.98
C TYR A 513 -4.12 -27.34 2.03
N ASP A 514 -2.88 -26.87 2.19
CA ASP A 514 -2.56 -25.75 3.08
C ASP A 514 -3.29 -24.47 2.63
N ALA A 515 -3.30 -24.16 1.33
CA ALA A 515 -4.05 -23.01 0.79
C ALA A 515 -5.56 -23.11 1.05
N VAL A 516 -6.15 -24.29 0.81
CA VAL A 516 -7.58 -24.54 1.11
C VAL A 516 -7.86 -24.37 2.61
N ASN A 517 -6.94 -24.81 3.48
CA ASN A 517 -7.09 -24.61 4.91
C ASN A 517 -7.10 -23.13 5.30
N VAL A 518 -6.23 -22.30 4.71
CA VAL A 518 -6.25 -20.84 4.92
C VAL A 518 -7.58 -20.26 4.47
N ILE A 519 -8.03 -20.54 3.25
CA ILE A 519 -9.32 -20.03 2.73
C ILE A 519 -10.44 -20.42 3.69
N LEU A 520 -10.61 -21.71 4.01
CA LEU A 520 -11.69 -22.17 4.91
C LEU A 520 -11.64 -21.49 6.29
N SER A 521 -10.45 -21.16 6.80
CA SER A 521 -10.28 -20.48 8.10
C SER A 521 -10.66 -19.00 8.11
N LEU A 522 -10.81 -18.37 6.94
CA LEU A 522 -11.13 -16.95 6.77
C LEU A 522 -12.63 -16.69 6.54
N GLN A 523 -13.48 -17.73 6.54
CA GLN A 523 -14.93 -17.56 6.42
C GLN A 523 -15.52 -16.99 7.73
N ASN A 524 -16.21 -15.85 7.62
CA ASN A 524 -16.94 -15.25 8.74
C ASN A 524 -18.25 -15.97 9.02
N ALA A 525 -18.85 -15.67 10.19
CA ALA A 525 -20.09 -16.30 10.64
C ALA A 525 -21.29 -16.02 9.70
N ASP A 526 -21.30 -14.89 9.01
CA ASP A 526 -22.29 -14.54 8.00
C ASP A 526 -22.09 -15.27 6.66
N GLY A 527 -20.96 -15.97 6.49
CA GLY A 527 -20.60 -16.70 5.28
C GLY A 527 -19.67 -15.94 4.34
N GLY A 528 -19.49 -14.63 4.55
CA GLY A 528 -18.62 -13.79 3.74
C GLY A 528 -17.15 -13.92 4.12
N PHE A 529 -16.29 -13.43 3.24
CA PHE A 529 -14.84 -13.39 3.43
C PHE A 529 -14.40 -11.95 3.50
N ALA A 530 -13.69 -11.63 4.58
CA ALA A 530 -12.98 -10.37 4.69
C ALA A 530 -11.58 -10.54 4.10
N THR A 531 -10.67 -9.60 4.36
CA THR A 531 -9.48 -9.45 3.54
C THR A 531 -8.29 -10.25 4.04
N TYR A 532 -7.68 -9.80 5.12
CA TYR A 532 -6.51 -10.43 5.72
C TYR A 532 -6.92 -11.42 6.80
N GLU A 533 -8.03 -11.14 7.49
CA GLU A 533 -8.40 -11.81 8.73
C GLU A 533 -9.92 -11.96 8.84
N LEU A 534 -10.38 -12.53 9.96
CA LEU A 534 -11.80 -12.52 10.31
C LEU A 534 -12.24 -11.14 10.77
N THR A 535 -13.54 -10.85 10.63
CA THR A 535 -14.18 -9.69 11.25
C THR A 535 -14.20 -9.90 12.77
N ARG A 536 -13.23 -9.30 13.46
CA ARG A 536 -13.00 -9.50 14.90
C ARG A 536 -13.78 -8.52 15.79
N SER A 537 -14.39 -7.49 15.23
CA SER A 537 -15.16 -6.52 16.02
C SER A 537 -16.42 -6.06 15.29
N TYR A 538 -17.08 -5.04 15.82
CA TYR A 538 -18.44 -4.66 15.44
C TYR A 538 -18.48 -3.36 14.62
N PRO A 539 -19.41 -3.22 13.64
CA PRO A 539 -19.50 -2.04 12.78
C PRO A 539 -19.69 -0.71 13.52
N TRP A 540 -20.28 -0.71 14.72
CA TRP A 540 -20.46 0.52 15.49
C TRP A 540 -19.13 1.19 15.89
N LEU A 541 -18.00 0.48 15.83
CA LEU A 541 -16.69 1.07 16.09
C LEU A 541 -16.27 2.12 15.05
N GLU A 542 -16.88 2.14 13.86
CA GLU A 542 -16.65 3.24 12.91
C GLU A 542 -17.09 4.60 13.47
N LEU A 543 -17.99 4.64 14.46
CA LEU A 543 -18.38 5.88 15.16
C LEU A 543 -17.21 6.55 15.89
N VAL A 544 -16.13 5.82 16.16
CA VAL A 544 -14.90 6.33 16.78
C VAL A 544 -13.72 6.27 15.82
N ASN A 545 -13.97 6.14 14.51
CA ASN A 545 -12.95 6.15 13.47
C ASN A 545 -12.06 7.41 13.61
N PRO A 546 -10.78 7.26 13.97
CA PRO A 546 -9.90 8.38 14.20
C PRO A 546 -9.34 9.02 12.91
N ALA A 547 -9.62 8.45 11.73
CA ALA A 547 -9.23 9.03 10.45
C ALA A 547 -10.37 9.88 9.85
N GLU A 548 -10.14 11.17 9.63
CA GLU A 548 -11.14 12.05 9.02
C GLU A 548 -11.29 11.82 7.51
N THR A 549 -10.24 11.29 6.86
CA THR A 549 -10.11 11.17 5.40
C THR A 549 -10.53 9.81 4.83
N PHE A 550 -10.76 8.81 5.69
CA PHE A 550 -11.02 7.43 5.27
C PHE A 550 -12.23 6.85 6.00
N GLY A 551 -13.14 6.21 5.25
CA GLY A 551 -14.29 5.51 5.83
C GLY A 551 -14.10 4.00 5.89
N ASP A 552 -14.78 3.35 6.83
CA ASP A 552 -14.84 1.89 6.96
C ASP A 552 -13.47 1.22 7.11
N ILE A 553 -12.64 1.78 7.99
CA ILE A 553 -11.26 1.33 8.23
C ILE A 553 -11.07 0.66 9.59
N VAL A 554 -12.05 0.65 10.48
CA VAL A 554 -11.83 0.18 11.86
C VAL A 554 -11.90 -1.34 11.95
N ILE A 555 -12.73 -2.00 11.15
CA ILE A 555 -12.85 -3.47 11.13
C ILE A 555 -12.64 -4.06 9.74
N ASP A 556 -12.23 -5.33 9.68
CA ASP A 556 -12.08 -6.05 8.42
C ASP A 556 -13.45 -6.57 7.96
N TYR A 557 -14.07 -5.87 7.00
CA TYR A 557 -15.41 -6.19 6.51
C TYR A 557 -15.40 -7.36 5.54
N PRO A 558 -16.43 -8.23 5.56
CA PRO A 558 -16.64 -9.20 4.50
C PRO A 558 -17.04 -8.51 3.19
N TYR A 559 -16.40 -8.89 2.09
CA TYR A 559 -16.60 -8.29 0.77
C TYR A 559 -17.07 -9.31 -0.26
N VAL A 560 -17.83 -8.85 -1.26
CA VAL A 560 -18.40 -9.71 -2.31
C VAL A 560 -17.28 -10.26 -3.20
N GLU A 561 -16.26 -9.45 -3.46
CA GLU A 561 -15.08 -9.76 -4.27
C GLU A 561 -14.28 -10.89 -3.64
N CYS A 562 -13.91 -10.75 -2.36
CA CYS A 562 -13.19 -11.77 -1.60
C CYS A 562 -14.01 -13.07 -1.49
N THR A 563 -15.32 -12.95 -1.25
CA THR A 563 -16.23 -14.09 -1.14
C THR A 563 -16.37 -14.83 -2.48
N SER A 564 -16.49 -14.10 -3.59
CA SER A 564 -16.59 -14.66 -4.94
C SER A 564 -15.31 -15.38 -5.34
N ALA A 565 -14.15 -14.78 -5.08
CA ALA A 565 -12.85 -15.41 -5.34
C ALA A 565 -12.72 -16.74 -4.59
N ALA A 566 -13.08 -16.77 -3.28
CA ALA A 566 -13.07 -17.97 -2.47
C ALA A 566 -14.00 -19.07 -3.03
N ILE A 567 -15.23 -18.73 -3.45
CA ILE A 567 -16.15 -19.69 -4.08
C ILE A 567 -15.53 -20.31 -5.34
N GLN A 568 -14.96 -19.48 -6.22
CA GLN A 568 -14.39 -19.94 -7.49
C GLN A 568 -13.20 -20.88 -7.25
N ALA A 569 -12.29 -20.51 -6.36
CA ALA A 569 -11.11 -21.29 -6.04
C ALA A 569 -11.48 -22.64 -5.39
N LEU A 570 -12.35 -22.63 -4.37
CA LEU A 570 -12.82 -23.84 -3.69
C LEU A 570 -13.62 -24.76 -4.63
N THR A 571 -14.43 -24.19 -5.52
CA THR A 571 -15.17 -24.96 -6.54
C THR A 571 -14.21 -25.64 -7.52
N SER A 572 -13.17 -24.93 -7.97
CA SER A 572 -12.14 -25.50 -8.86
C SER A 572 -11.36 -26.61 -8.16
N PHE A 573 -10.94 -26.37 -6.91
CA PHE A 573 -10.22 -27.34 -6.10
C PHE A 573 -11.05 -28.62 -5.86
N ARG A 574 -12.31 -28.48 -5.43
CA ARG A 574 -13.21 -29.61 -5.16
C ARG A 574 -13.40 -30.51 -6.39
N LYS A 575 -13.43 -29.92 -7.60
CA LYS A 575 -13.55 -30.69 -8.85
C LYS A 575 -12.31 -31.56 -9.12
N LEU A 576 -11.12 -31.08 -8.79
CA LEU A 576 -9.86 -31.79 -9.02
C LEU A 576 -9.50 -32.74 -7.86
N TYR A 577 -9.89 -32.41 -6.64
CA TYR A 577 -9.54 -33.13 -5.41
C TYR A 577 -10.79 -33.44 -4.56
N PRO A 578 -11.77 -34.23 -5.08
CA PRO A 578 -13.03 -34.47 -4.38
C PRO A 578 -12.88 -35.20 -3.04
N GLY A 579 -11.75 -35.86 -2.78
CA GLY A 579 -11.52 -36.57 -1.51
C GLY A 579 -11.07 -35.70 -0.33
N HIS A 580 -10.73 -34.42 -0.53
CA HIS A 580 -10.17 -33.57 0.51
C HIS A 580 -11.20 -32.57 1.06
N ARG A 581 -11.66 -32.77 2.31
CA ARG A 581 -12.57 -31.86 3.04
C ARG A 581 -13.83 -31.45 2.27
N GLN A 582 -14.35 -32.32 1.41
CA GLN A 582 -15.48 -32.02 0.50
C GLN A 582 -16.69 -31.44 1.23
N GLN A 583 -17.12 -32.06 2.33
CA GLN A 583 -18.28 -31.62 3.08
C GLN A 583 -18.11 -30.19 3.64
N GLU A 584 -16.93 -29.87 4.17
CA GLU A 584 -16.64 -28.53 4.70
C GLU A 584 -16.60 -27.49 3.58
N ILE A 585 -16.02 -27.84 2.44
CA ILE A 585 -16.01 -26.99 1.24
C ILE A 585 -17.43 -26.71 0.74
N ASP A 586 -18.29 -27.74 0.67
CA ASP A 586 -19.68 -27.59 0.22
C ASP A 586 -20.49 -26.67 1.14
N ILE A 587 -20.32 -26.82 2.45
CA ILE A 587 -20.95 -25.94 3.45
C ILE A 587 -20.42 -24.51 3.30
N CYS A 588 -19.10 -24.35 3.13
CA CYS A 588 -18.46 -23.05 2.96
C CYS A 588 -19.00 -22.31 1.71
N ILE A 589 -19.01 -22.97 0.55
CA ILE A 589 -19.52 -22.43 -0.71
C ILE A 589 -20.99 -22.03 -0.56
N LYS A 590 -21.83 -22.87 0.07
CA LYS A 590 -23.26 -22.57 0.26
C LYS A 590 -23.47 -21.31 1.10
N LYS A 591 -22.73 -21.15 2.21
CA LYS A 591 -22.81 -19.95 3.05
C LYS A 591 -22.33 -18.70 2.32
N ALA A 592 -21.24 -18.83 1.56
CA ALA A 592 -20.67 -17.75 0.77
C ALA A 592 -21.62 -17.28 -0.35
N ALA A 593 -22.27 -18.21 -1.06
CA ALA A 593 -23.29 -17.88 -2.05
C ALA A 593 -24.47 -17.11 -1.43
N ASN A 594 -24.99 -17.59 -0.28
CA ASN A 594 -26.04 -16.88 0.45
C ASN A 594 -25.60 -15.48 0.90
N PHE A 595 -24.32 -15.27 1.23
CA PHE A 595 -23.79 -13.95 1.54
C PHE A 595 -23.86 -13.03 0.30
N ILE A 596 -23.36 -13.48 -0.86
CA ILE A 596 -23.38 -12.70 -2.10
C ILE A 596 -24.81 -12.31 -2.49
N GLU A 597 -25.76 -13.25 -2.40
CA GLU A 597 -27.18 -12.99 -2.69
C GLU A 597 -27.77 -11.91 -1.77
N ARG A 598 -27.42 -11.92 -0.47
CA ARG A 598 -27.90 -10.89 0.48
C ARG A 598 -27.26 -9.52 0.26
N MET A 599 -26.06 -9.47 -0.29
CA MET A 599 -25.35 -8.22 -0.57
C MET A 599 -25.77 -7.57 -1.90
N GLN A 600 -26.56 -8.25 -2.72
CA GLN A 600 -27.04 -7.72 -3.99
C GLN A 600 -28.02 -6.55 -3.73
N ALA A 601 -27.77 -5.42 -4.39
CA ALA A 601 -28.67 -4.28 -4.37
C ALA A 601 -29.95 -4.59 -5.17
N SER A 602 -31.02 -3.82 -4.91
CA SER A 602 -32.32 -4.03 -5.56
C SER A 602 -32.31 -3.82 -7.09
N ASP A 603 -31.31 -3.12 -7.61
CA ASP A 603 -31.09 -2.93 -9.06
C ASP A 603 -30.26 -4.05 -9.71
N GLY A 604 -29.84 -5.05 -8.92
CA GLY A 604 -29.05 -6.19 -9.35
C GLY A 604 -27.53 -5.99 -9.25
N SER A 605 -27.06 -4.79 -8.88
CA SER A 605 -25.63 -4.51 -8.70
C SER A 605 -25.09 -5.05 -7.37
N TRP A 606 -23.76 -5.14 -7.28
CA TRP A 606 -23.04 -5.32 -6.02
C TRP A 606 -22.13 -4.13 -5.80
N PHE A 607 -22.11 -3.60 -4.58
CA PHE A 607 -21.21 -2.52 -4.23
C PHE A 607 -19.78 -3.06 -4.07
N ALA A 608 -18.84 -2.46 -4.80
CA ALA A 608 -17.40 -2.74 -4.70
C ALA A 608 -16.69 -1.55 -4.02
N PRO A 609 -16.24 -1.66 -2.76
CA PRO A 609 -15.40 -0.63 -2.16
C PRO A 609 -14.01 -0.63 -2.79
N ASN A 610 -13.49 0.55 -3.15
CA ASN A 610 -12.12 0.67 -3.64
C ASN A 610 -11.13 0.18 -2.58
N TYR A 611 -10.31 -0.80 -2.95
CA TYR A 611 -9.32 -1.43 -2.10
C TYR A 611 -8.01 -0.63 -2.09
N PRO A 612 -7.32 -0.37 -0.95
CA PRO A 612 -7.67 -0.70 0.44
C PRO A 612 -8.35 0.45 1.21
N LEU A 613 -8.68 1.60 0.59
CA LEU A 613 -9.20 2.76 1.30
C LEU A 613 -10.43 3.35 0.58
N ARG A 614 -11.53 3.55 1.32
CA ARG A 614 -12.63 4.42 0.87
C ARG A 614 -12.14 5.86 0.94
N ILE A 615 -11.82 6.44 -0.22
CA ILE A 615 -11.40 7.83 -0.40
C ILE A 615 -12.46 8.56 -1.24
N GLN A 616 -12.69 9.85 -0.97
CA GLN A 616 -13.55 10.71 -1.79
C GLN A 616 -12.95 10.89 -3.18
N TYR A 617 -13.71 10.54 -4.23
CA TYR A 617 -13.38 10.85 -5.63
C TYR A 617 -13.98 12.18 -6.07
#